data_AF-A0A7R9T7W8-F1
#
_entry.id   AF-A0A7R9T7W8-F1
#
_cell.length_a   1.000
_cell.length_b   1.000
_cell.length_c   1.000
_cell.angle_alpha   90.00
_cell.angle_beta   90.00
_cell.angle_gamma   90.00
#
_symmetry.space_group_name_H-M   'P 1'
#
loop_
_entity.id
_entity.type
_entity.pdbx_description
1 polymer ?
#
loop_
_entity_poly.entity_id
_entity_poly.type
_entity_poly.pdbx_seq_one_letter_code
_entity_poly.pdbx_strand_id
1 'polypeptide(L)'
;ASRFRGGARPRAPNSMEDCCVVCAEPLTFVAYGPCGHRDACVECVARLRLVMEDKRCVICQRESDVVFVTRAMGDYTETIPAERFDGLRRRADDGELERDAVLGMFFDDRATCAKIRELRGLRCRACGDASAEHGSLKALRAHLREAHGLHHCEVCLEGRKVFVSQQLLYTKQQLDKHKYGGVADKDNAFGRDGFTGHPSCKFCKKFFYDEGQIFHHMQSAHETCHLCRRARPDAYVYYRDYDELERHHRKEHHACLHPDCLAKKFIVFVSANELKNHEGVEHGHAMTKAERKEALRLNDLGFTVGASGGGGGGGVP
;
A
#
# COMPACT_ATOMS: atom_id res chain seq x y z
N ALA A 1 26.73 2.69 66.73
CA ALA A 1 25.35 2.29 66.35
C ALA A 1 24.88 3.17 65.19
N SER A 2 25.11 2.69 63.97
CA SER A 2 24.71 3.34 62.71
C SER A 2 23.24 3.07 62.41
N ARG A 3 22.44 4.11 62.18
CA ARG A 3 21.15 3.97 61.49
C ARG A 3 20.98 5.10 60.48
N PHE A 4 21.37 4.80 59.24
CA PHE A 4 20.95 5.50 58.04
C PHE A 4 19.41 5.49 57.99
N ARG A 5 18.78 6.66 58.11
CA ARG A 5 17.40 6.86 57.68
C ARG A 5 17.44 7.33 56.23
N GLY A 6 17.33 6.37 55.31
CA GLY A 6 17.10 6.65 53.90
C GLY A 6 15.71 7.26 53.75
N GLY A 7 15.65 8.54 53.37
CA GLY A 7 14.40 9.21 53.00
C GLY A 7 13.84 8.57 51.74
N ALA A 8 12.66 7.98 51.85
CA ALA A 8 11.84 7.63 50.70
C ALA A 8 11.43 8.93 49.99
N ARG A 9 12.07 9.22 48.85
CA ARG A 9 11.53 10.18 47.89
C ARG A 9 10.31 9.52 47.24
N PRO A 10 9.13 10.16 47.21
CA PRO A 10 8.04 9.67 46.36
C PRO A 10 8.53 9.77 44.91
N ARG A 11 8.61 8.61 44.22
CA ARG A 11 8.83 8.56 42.77
C ARG A 11 7.61 9.21 42.11
N ALA A 12 7.86 10.18 41.24
CA ALA A 12 6.85 10.74 40.35
C ALA A 12 6.26 9.62 39.47
N PRO A 13 4.95 9.62 39.19
CA PRO A 13 4.34 8.68 38.25
C PRO A 13 4.72 9.08 36.83
N ASN A 14 5.88 8.63 36.37
CA ASN A 14 6.17 8.55 34.94
C ASN A 14 5.71 7.18 34.45
N SER A 15 4.40 6.95 34.34
CA SER A 15 3.87 5.86 33.54
C SER A 15 3.39 6.46 32.23
N MET A 16 4.29 6.57 31.25
CA MET A 16 3.85 6.45 29.86
C MET A 16 3.13 5.10 29.80
N GLU A 17 1.82 5.13 29.65
CA GLU A 17 1.02 3.92 29.50
C GLU A 17 1.64 3.09 28.37
N ASP A 18 1.86 1.79 28.60
CA ASP A 18 2.43 0.89 27.60
C ASP A 18 1.45 0.83 26.41
N CYS A 19 1.71 1.62 25.37
CA CYS A 19 0.86 1.72 24.18
C CYS A 19 1.31 0.74 23.10
N CYS A 20 0.35 0.27 22.30
CA CYS A 20 0.60 -0.58 21.15
C CYS A 20 1.41 0.17 20.09
N VAL A 21 2.51 -0.41 19.62
CA VAL A 21 3.35 0.19 18.56
C VAL A 21 2.63 0.33 17.22
N VAL A 22 1.53 -0.40 17.02
CA VAL A 22 0.77 -0.42 15.76
C VAL A 22 -0.37 0.60 15.76
N CYS A 23 -1.15 0.66 16.85
CA CYS A 23 -2.35 1.51 16.91
C CYS A 23 -2.27 2.64 17.92
N ALA A 24 -1.18 2.76 18.69
CA ALA A 24 -0.98 3.73 19.75
C ALA A 24 -2.02 3.70 20.89
N GLU A 25 -2.91 2.70 20.91
CA GLU A 25 -3.87 2.48 21.99
C GLU A 25 -3.22 1.77 23.18
N PRO A 26 -3.70 1.98 24.42
CA PRO A 26 -3.18 1.30 25.61
C PRO A 26 -3.21 -0.23 25.52
N LEU A 27 -2.12 -0.89 25.93
CA LEU A 27 -2.01 -2.35 25.95
C LEU A 27 -2.81 -2.91 27.14
N THR A 28 -3.92 -3.55 26.82
CA THR A 28 -4.72 -4.35 27.78
C THR A 28 -4.42 -5.85 27.64
N PHE A 29 -4.25 -6.30 26.40
CA PHE A 29 -3.86 -7.66 26.04
C PHE A 29 -2.82 -7.60 24.93
N VAL A 30 -1.76 -8.36 25.10
CA VAL A 30 -0.64 -8.47 24.15
C VAL A 30 -0.64 -9.83 23.50
N ALA A 31 -0.16 -9.89 22.27
CA ALA A 31 0.03 -11.14 21.54
C ALA A 31 1.46 -11.21 21.01
N TYR A 32 2.16 -12.31 21.30
CA TYR A 32 3.57 -12.45 20.94
C TYR A 32 3.93 -13.89 20.57
N GLY A 33 4.91 -14.05 19.68
CA GLY A 33 5.47 -15.35 19.30
C GLY A 33 6.69 -15.73 20.16
N PRO A 34 7.40 -16.81 19.81
CA PRO A 34 8.60 -17.26 20.53
C PRO A 34 9.71 -16.21 20.63
N CYS A 35 9.67 -15.17 19.80
CA CYS A 35 10.57 -14.03 19.87
C CYS A 35 10.39 -13.12 21.10
N GLY A 36 9.26 -13.22 21.83
CA GLY A 36 9.04 -12.50 23.08
C GLY A 36 8.71 -11.00 22.99
N HIS A 37 8.62 -10.41 21.80
CA HIS A 37 8.24 -9.00 21.64
C HIS A 37 6.75 -8.79 21.93
N ARG A 38 6.44 -7.93 22.90
CA ARG A 38 5.09 -7.77 23.50
C ARG A 38 4.46 -6.41 23.24
N ASP A 39 5.06 -5.61 22.38
CA ASP A 39 4.69 -4.20 22.19
C ASP A 39 3.46 -4.01 21.27
N ALA A 40 2.77 -5.09 20.90
CA ALA A 40 1.62 -5.08 20.02
C ALA A 40 0.38 -5.68 20.71
N CYS A 41 -0.75 -4.98 20.59
CA CYS A 41 -2.01 -5.46 21.14
C CYS A 41 -2.56 -6.67 20.37
N VAL A 42 -3.38 -7.47 21.05
CA VAL A 42 -4.02 -8.67 20.49
C VAL A 42 -4.79 -8.37 19.20
N GLU A 43 -5.52 -7.25 19.11
CA GLU A 43 -6.30 -6.89 17.93
C GLU A 43 -5.41 -6.58 16.72
N CYS A 44 -4.28 -5.91 16.92
CA CYS A 44 -3.35 -5.60 15.83
C CYS A 44 -2.64 -6.85 15.32
N VAL A 45 -2.25 -7.77 16.21
CA VAL A 45 -1.65 -9.05 15.80
C VAL A 45 -2.67 -9.94 15.09
N ALA A 46 -3.91 -10.01 15.58
CA ALA A 46 -4.98 -10.72 14.90
C ALA A 46 -5.29 -10.14 13.52
N ARG A 47 -5.27 -8.81 13.37
CA ARG A 47 -5.46 -8.10 12.10
C ARG A 47 -4.33 -8.38 11.11
N LEU A 48 -3.08 -8.39 11.55
CA LEU A 48 -1.93 -8.78 10.72
C LEU A 48 -2.09 -10.18 10.17
N ARG A 49 -2.40 -11.14 11.04
CA ARG A 49 -2.53 -12.55 10.67
C ARG A 49 -3.72 -12.82 9.75
N LEU A 50 -4.86 -12.17 9.97
CA LEU A 50 -6.07 -12.45 9.21
C LEU A 50 -6.24 -11.57 7.97
N VAL A 51 -6.06 -10.26 8.12
CA VAL A 51 -6.45 -9.27 7.10
C VAL A 51 -5.29 -8.97 6.16
N MET A 52 -4.06 -8.98 6.70
CA MET A 52 -2.84 -8.75 5.92
C MET A 52 -2.13 -10.06 5.55
N GLU A 53 -2.61 -11.20 6.05
CA GLU A 53 -2.00 -12.53 5.85
C GLU A 53 -0.51 -12.57 6.25
N ASP A 54 -0.11 -11.72 7.20
CA ASP A 54 1.27 -11.59 7.66
C ASP A 54 1.41 -12.17 9.08
N LYS A 55 2.21 -13.22 9.19
CA LYS A 55 2.49 -13.94 10.45
C LYS A 55 3.77 -13.47 11.14
N ARG A 56 4.45 -12.47 10.60
CA ARG A 56 5.71 -11.96 11.17
C ARG A 56 5.48 -11.09 12.38
N CYS A 57 6.46 -11.10 13.29
CA CYS A 57 6.51 -10.16 14.40
C CYS A 57 6.72 -8.73 13.87
N VAL A 58 5.91 -7.77 14.33
CA VAL A 58 6.03 -6.35 13.93
C VAL A 58 7.35 -5.70 14.33
N ILE A 59 8.03 -6.24 15.34
CA ILE A 59 9.29 -5.71 15.85
C ILE A 59 10.48 -6.34 15.10
N CYS A 60 10.63 -7.66 15.19
CA CYS A 60 11.82 -8.34 14.66
C CYS A 60 11.63 -9.01 13.28
N GLN A 61 10.45 -8.92 12.69
CA GLN A 61 10.12 -9.50 11.37
C GLN A 61 10.28 -11.03 11.27
N ARG A 62 10.53 -11.73 12.39
CA ARG A 62 10.58 -13.19 12.43
C ARG A 62 9.17 -13.76 12.24
N GLU A 63 9.04 -14.69 11.30
CA GLU A 63 7.80 -15.44 11.06
C GLU A 63 7.49 -16.37 12.24
N SER A 64 6.20 -16.44 12.61
CA SER A 64 5.74 -17.34 13.67
C SER A 64 4.35 -17.87 13.36
N ASP A 65 4.20 -19.18 13.22
CA ASP A 65 2.87 -19.78 13.01
C ASP A 65 1.99 -19.74 14.26
N VAL A 66 2.62 -19.67 15.44
CA VAL A 66 1.94 -19.65 16.74
C VAL A 66 2.23 -18.37 17.49
N VAL A 67 1.21 -17.83 18.18
CA VAL A 67 1.38 -16.75 19.15
C VAL A 67 0.58 -17.03 20.40
N PHE A 68 1.08 -16.53 21.51
CA PHE A 68 0.42 -16.57 22.80
C PHE A 68 -0.12 -15.19 23.14
N VAL A 69 -1.33 -15.17 23.70
CA VAL A 69 -2.08 -13.99 24.10
C VAL A 69 -2.26 -14.02 25.60
N THR A 70 -1.95 -12.90 26.23
CA THR A 70 -2.09 -12.72 27.67
C THR A 70 -2.40 -11.28 28.02
N ARG A 71 -2.92 -11.07 29.23
CA ARG A 71 -3.21 -9.75 29.78
C ARG A 71 -1.90 -8.97 30.01
N ALA A 72 -1.86 -7.74 29.54
CA ALA A 72 -0.73 -6.84 29.76
C ALA A 72 -0.80 -6.27 31.19
N MET A 73 0.27 -6.49 31.95
CA MET A 73 0.44 -6.00 33.33
C MET A 73 1.81 -5.34 33.51
N GLY A 74 2.32 -4.70 32.45
CA GLY A 74 3.68 -4.14 32.40
C GLY A 74 4.73 -5.20 32.70
N ASP A 75 5.63 -4.91 33.64
CA ASP A 75 6.69 -5.80 34.12
C ASP A 75 6.17 -7.13 34.72
N TYR A 76 4.90 -7.17 35.15
CA TYR A 76 4.27 -8.36 35.75
C TYR A 76 3.50 -9.22 34.75
N THR A 77 3.59 -8.90 33.45
CA THR A 77 2.95 -9.72 32.40
C THR A 77 3.53 -11.13 32.44
N GLU A 78 2.69 -12.14 32.72
CA GLU A 78 3.11 -13.54 32.70
C GLU A 78 3.59 -13.92 31.31
N THR A 79 4.78 -14.51 31.23
CA THR A 79 5.38 -14.88 29.95
C THR A 79 5.69 -16.35 29.82
N ILE A 80 5.51 -16.84 28.60
CA ILE A 80 5.92 -18.16 28.20
C ILE A 80 7.26 -18.00 27.48
N PRO A 81 8.33 -18.65 27.95
CA PRO A 81 9.63 -18.60 27.28
C PRO A 81 9.56 -19.38 25.97
N ALA A 82 10.47 -19.07 25.04
CA ALA A 82 10.44 -19.56 23.66
C ALA A 82 10.36 -21.09 23.56
N GLU A 83 11.06 -21.79 24.45
CA GLU A 83 11.17 -23.26 24.49
C GLU A 83 9.85 -23.95 24.87
N ARG A 84 8.91 -23.21 25.48
CA ARG A 84 7.60 -23.74 25.91
C ARG A 84 6.49 -23.48 24.90
N PHE A 85 6.77 -22.81 23.77
CA PHE A 85 5.76 -22.57 22.73
C PHE A 85 5.27 -23.85 22.07
N ASP A 86 6.12 -24.87 21.93
CA ASP A 86 5.75 -26.18 21.38
C ASP A 86 4.69 -26.90 22.24
N GLY A 87 4.65 -26.59 23.54
CA GLY A 87 3.69 -27.14 24.50
C GLY A 87 2.32 -26.47 24.49
N LEU A 88 2.15 -25.31 23.83
CA LEU A 88 0.88 -24.55 23.85
C LEU A 88 -0.29 -25.36 23.31
N ARG A 89 -0.04 -26.18 22.28
CA ARG A 89 -1.08 -27.03 21.72
C ARG A 89 -1.59 -28.05 22.73
N ARG A 90 -0.68 -28.73 23.45
CA ARG A 90 -1.08 -29.69 24.49
C ARG A 90 -1.86 -29.01 25.60
N ARG A 91 -1.39 -27.85 26.07
CA ARG A 91 -2.10 -27.05 27.08
C ARG A 91 -3.51 -26.64 26.65
N ALA A 92 -3.69 -26.35 25.36
CA ALA A 92 -5.03 -26.10 24.83
C ALA A 92 -5.89 -27.37 24.73
N ASP A 93 -5.29 -28.50 24.35
CA ASP A 93 -5.98 -29.81 24.31
C ASP A 93 -6.38 -30.26 25.74
N ASP A 94 -5.58 -29.93 26.75
CA ASP A 94 -5.83 -30.17 28.18
C ASP A 94 -6.85 -29.17 28.78
N GLY A 95 -7.29 -28.18 28.00
CA GLY A 95 -8.27 -27.17 28.41
C GLY A 95 -7.73 -26.03 29.27
N GLU A 96 -6.40 -25.93 29.44
CA GLU A 96 -5.78 -24.80 30.15
C GLU A 96 -5.81 -23.51 29.34
N LEU A 97 -5.77 -23.61 28.01
CA LEU A 97 -5.73 -22.48 27.08
C LEU A 97 -6.84 -22.58 26.03
N GLU A 98 -7.36 -21.45 25.60
CA GLU A 98 -8.27 -21.38 24.46
C GLU A 98 -7.48 -21.23 23.16
N ARG A 99 -7.83 -22.01 22.14
CA ARG A 99 -7.14 -22.00 20.83
C ARG A 99 -8.02 -21.39 19.75
N ASP A 100 -7.50 -20.39 19.04
CA ASP A 100 -8.01 -20.00 17.73
C ASP A 100 -7.13 -20.63 16.65
N ALA A 101 -7.63 -21.71 16.06
CA ALA A 101 -6.91 -22.47 15.04
C ALA A 101 -6.74 -21.69 13.72
N VAL A 102 -7.62 -20.72 13.43
CA VAL A 102 -7.58 -19.94 12.19
C VAL A 102 -6.42 -18.95 12.24
N LEU A 103 -6.20 -18.32 13.39
CA LEU A 103 -5.14 -17.33 13.57
C LEU A 103 -3.83 -17.92 14.10
N GLY A 104 -3.85 -19.18 14.57
CA GLY A 104 -2.71 -19.78 15.28
C GLY A 104 -2.45 -19.09 16.62
N MET A 105 -3.51 -18.67 17.31
CA MET A 105 -3.42 -17.89 18.55
C MET A 105 -3.89 -18.75 19.73
N PHE A 106 -3.15 -18.68 20.84
CA PHE A 106 -3.48 -19.32 22.11
C PHE A 106 -3.75 -18.26 23.17
N PHE A 107 -4.82 -18.40 23.93
CA PHE A 107 -5.30 -17.40 24.88
C PHE A 107 -5.37 -18.01 26.28
N ASP A 108 -4.88 -17.28 27.27
CA ASP A 108 -5.13 -17.57 28.68
C ASP A 108 -6.53 -17.15 29.13
N ASP A 109 -7.07 -16.09 28.52
CA ASP A 109 -8.39 -15.54 28.80
C ASP A 109 -9.42 -15.90 27.72
N ARG A 110 -10.45 -16.61 28.14
CA ARG A 110 -11.54 -17.08 27.28
C ARG A 110 -12.39 -15.94 26.72
N ALA A 111 -12.58 -14.87 27.48
CA ALA A 111 -13.36 -13.70 27.03
C ALA A 111 -12.65 -12.98 25.87
N THR A 112 -11.34 -12.81 25.96
CA THR A 112 -10.51 -12.22 24.91
C THR A 112 -10.50 -13.09 23.65
N CYS A 113 -10.42 -14.41 23.80
CA CYS A 113 -10.56 -15.32 22.66
C CYS A 113 -11.92 -15.16 21.95
N ALA A 114 -13.02 -15.11 22.72
CA ALA A 114 -14.36 -14.89 22.18
C ALA A 114 -14.47 -13.53 21.45
N LYS A 115 -13.91 -12.46 22.02
CA LYS A 115 -13.87 -11.13 21.40
C LYS A 115 -13.15 -11.15 20.05
N ILE A 116 -11.99 -11.80 19.94
CA ILE A 116 -11.26 -11.91 18.67
C ILE A 116 -12.03 -12.74 17.64
N ARG A 117 -12.65 -13.85 18.06
CA ARG A 117 -13.53 -14.65 17.20
C ARG A 117 -14.72 -13.84 16.68
N GLU A 118 -15.32 -13.01 17.53
CA GLU A 118 -16.42 -12.11 17.15
C GLU A 118 -15.98 -11.06 16.13
N LEU A 119 -14.81 -10.43 16.32
CA LEU A 119 -14.27 -9.47 15.35
C LEU A 119 -14.07 -10.10 13.96
N ARG A 120 -13.70 -11.38 13.89
CA ARG A 120 -13.57 -12.14 12.64
C ARG A 120 -14.92 -12.54 12.04
N GLY A 121 -15.96 -12.63 12.86
CA GLY A 121 -17.29 -13.07 12.45
C GLY A 121 -17.92 -12.14 11.41
N LEU A 122 -18.63 -12.73 10.45
CA LEU A 122 -19.39 -11.99 9.44
C LEU A 122 -20.81 -11.74 9.94
N ARG A 123 -20.94 -10.86 10.94
CA ARG A 123 -22.23 -10.51 11.56
C ARG A 123 -22.71 -9.15 11.09
N CYS A 124 -24.02 -9.00 10.99
CA CYS A 124 -24.64 -7.73 10.67
C CYS A 124 -24.72 -6.85 11.92
N ARG A 125 -23.93 -5.77 11.96
CA ARG A 125 -23.95 -4.81 13.08
C ARG A 125 -25.27 -4.04 13.20
N ALA A 126 -26.07 -3.97 12.14
CA ALA A 126 -27.37 -3.30 12.14
C ALA A 126 -28.51 -4.16 12.70
N CYS A 127 -28.35 -5.48 12.78
CA CYS A 127 -29.32 -6.41 13.38
C CYS A 127 -29.21 -6.51 14.91
N GLY A 128 -28.16 -5.95 15.51
CA GLY A 128 -27.83 -6.19 16.92
C GLY A 128 -27.45 -7.65 17.21
N ASP A 129 -27.56 -8.05 18.48
CA ASP A 129 -27.08 -9.34 18.99
C ASP A 129 -27.82 -10.56 18.41
N ALA A 130 -28.98 -10.35 17.79
CA ALA A 130 -29.76 -11.40 17.12
C ALA A 130 -29.23 -11.74 15.71
N SER A 131 -28.16 -11.10 15.24
CA SER A 131 -27.57 -11.39 13.93
C SER A 131 -26.91 -12.77 13.90
N ALA A 132 -27.49 -13.67 13.11
CA ALA A 132 -26.83 -14.91 12.73
C ALA A 132 -25.53 -14.62 11.97
N GLU A 133 -24.53 -15.47 12.17
CA GLU A 133 -23.28 -15.38 11.42
C GLU A 133 -23.52 -15.76 9.96
N HIS A 134 -23.11 -14.91 9.03
CA HIS A 134 -23.24 -15.17 7.61
C HIS A 134 -22.06 -16.01 7.13
N GLY A 135 -22.32 -17.07 6.35
CA GLY A 135 -21.26 -17.97 5.85
C GLY A 135 -20.29 -17.35 4.84
N SER A 136 -20.57 -16.15 4.31
CA SER A 136 -19.67 -15.45 3.38
C SER A 136 -19.89 -13.95 3.36
N LEU A 137 -18.87 -13.19 2.95
CA LEU A 137 -18.96 -11.74 2.79
C LEU A 137 -20.05 -11.35 1.78
N LYS A 138 -20.24 -12.17 0.74
CA LYS A 138 -21.31 -11.97 -0.25
C LYS A 138 -22.70 -12.08 0.39
N ALA A 139 -22.91 -13.06 1.27
CA ALA A 139 -24.16 -13.24 1.99
C ALA A 139 -24.42 -12.08 2.96
N LEU A 140 -23.42 -11.65 3.72
CA LEU A 140 -23.52 -10.46 4.58
C LEU A 140 -23.87 -9.20 3.77
N ARG A 141 -23.20 -8.99 2.63
CA ARG A 141 -23.50 -7.85 1.73
C ARG A 141 -24.91 -7.91 1.15
N ALA A 142 -25.43 -9.10 0.83
CA ALA A 142 -26.81 -9.24 0.35
C ALA A 142 -27.81 -8.90 1.47
N HIS A 143 -27.61 -9.48 2.65
CA HIS A 143 -28.43 -9.20 3.82
C HIS A 143 -28.46 -7.71 4.19
N LEU A 144 -27.30 -7.03 4.22
CA LEU A 144 -27.24 -5.59 4.50
C LEU A 144 -28.04 -4.75 3.50
N ARG A 145 -28.04 -5.14 2.22
CA ARG A 145 -28.82 -4.46 1.19
C ARG A 145 -30.32 -4.68 1.34
N GLU A 146 -30.72 -5.93 1.57
CA GLU A 146 -32.12 -6.34 1.57
C GLU A 146 -32.83 -5.97 2.89
N ALA A 147 -32.18 -6.20 4.03
CA ALA A 147 -32.77 -5.97 5.34
C ALA A 147 -32.60 -4.53 5.84
N HIS A 148 -31.49 -3.86 5.48
CA HIS A 148 -31.15 -2.55 6.05
C HIS A 148 -30.97 -1.42 5.03
N GLY A 149 -30.91 -1.71 3.73
CA GLY A 149 -30.56 -0.70 2.72
C GLY A 149 -29.16 -0.11 2.92
N LEU A 150 -28.27 -0.85 3.58
CA LEU A 150 -26.91 -0.45 3.90
C LEU A 150 -25.89 -1.16 3.01
N HIS A 151 -24.78 -0.48 2.75
CA HIS A 151 -23.73 -0.92 1.85
C HIS A 151 -22.35 -0.64 2.42
N HIS A 152 -21.42 -1.56 2.19
CA HIS A 152 -20.00 -1.30 2.36
C HIS A 152 -19.44 -0.57 1.14
N CYS A 153 -18.45 0.31 1.33
CA CYS A 153 -17.65 0.85 0.24
C CYS A 153 -16.66 -0.22 -0.25
N GLU A 154 -16.73 -0.57 -1.55
CA GLU A 154 -15.86 -1.60 -2.14
C GLU A 154 -14.38 -1.22 -2.08
N VAL A 155 -14.07 0.06 -2.31
CA VAL A 155 -12.70 0.57 -2.24
C VAL A 155 -12.15 0.48 -0.80
N CYS A 156 -12.97 0.79 0.20
CA CYS A 156 -12.60 0.62 1.61
C CYS A 156 -12.52 -0.85 2.03
N LEU A 157 -13.35 -1.73 1.48
CA LEU A 157 -13.25 -3.17 1.76
C LEU A 157 -11.91 -3.75 1.29
N GLU A 158 -11.41 -3.30 0.14
CA GLU A 158 -10.13 -3.75 -0.41
C GLU A 158 -8.92 -3.05 0.22
N GLY A 159 -9.03 -1.72 0.41
CA GLY A 159 -7.93 -0.88 0.85
C GLY A 159 -7.77 -0.77 2.37
N ARG A 160 -8.88 -0.69 3.13
CA ARG A 160 -8.83 -0.51 4.59
C ARG A 160 -8.59 -1.87 5.26
N LYS A 161 -7.38 -2.07 5.78
CA LYS A 161 -6.95 -3.30 6.46
C LYS A 161 -7.51 -3.43 7.88
N VAL A 162 -8.84 -3.45 8.01
CA VAL A 162 -9.56 -3.69 9.28
C VAL A 162 -10.45 -4.91 9.14
N PHE A 163 -10.93 -5.46 10.28
CA PHE A 163 -11.90 -6.55 10.24
C PHE A 163 -13.19 -6.10 9.55
N VAL A 164 -13.90 -7.03 8.91
CA VAL A 164 -15.18 -6.74 8.24
C VAL A 164 -16.20 -6.16 9.22
N SER A 165 -16.21 -6.64 10.46
CA SER A 165 -17.04 -6.11 11.56
C SER A 165 -16.73 -4.65 11.94
N GLN A 166 -15.52 -4.17 11.63
CA GLN A 166 -15.05 -2.81 11.87
C GLN A 166 -15.22 -1.90 10.64
N GLN A 167 -15.71 -2.43 9.51
CA GLN A 167 -15.99 -1.64 8.32
C GLN A 167 -17.24 -0.79 8.51
N LEU A 168 -17.26 0.37 7.85
CA LEU A 168 -18.39 1.29 7.93
C LEU A 168 -19.48 0.89 6.95
N LEU A 169 -20.71 1.14 7.39
CA LEU A 169 -21.93 0.93 6.62
C LEU A 169 -22.49 2.28 6.21
N TYR A 170 -22.88 2.37 4.94
CA TYR A 170 -23.38 3.59 4.33
C TYR A 170 -24.75 3.31 3.72
N THR A 171 -25.67 4.27 3.82
CA THR A 171 -26.81 4.30 2.90
C THR A 171 -26.33 4.61 1.48
N LYS A 172 -27.14 4.35 0.47
CA LYS A 172 -26.78 4.65 -0.93
C LYS A 172 -26.32 6.11 -1.13
N GLN A 173 -27.05 7.07 -0.54
CA GLN A 173 -26.71 8.49 -0.63
C GLN A 173 -25.40 8.83 0.11
N GLN A 174 -25.16 8.21 1.26
CA GLN A 174 -23.91 8.40 2.01
C GLN A 174 -22.72 7.79 1.26
N LEU A 175 -22.92 6.65 0.60
CA LEU A 175 -21.87 5.99 -0.17
C LEU A 175 -21.46 6.81 -1.39
N ASP A 176 -22.41 7.43 -2.07
CA ASP A 176 -22.11 8.32 -3.20
C ASP A 176 -21.34 9.55 -2.72
N LYS A 177 -21.74 10.17 -1.61
CA LYS A 177 -21.00 11.28 -1.00
C LYS A 177 -19.58 10.88 -0.59
N HIS A 178 -19.43 9.69 0.02
CA HIS A 178 -18.16 9.11 0.43
C HIS A 178 -17.22 8.84 -0.76
N LYS A 179 -17.75 8.36 -1.89
CA LYS A 179 -16.94 8.06 -3.08
C LYS A 179 -16.51 9.31 -3.84
N TYR A 180 -17.44 10.24 -4.07
CA TYR A 180 -17.26 11.36 -4.99
C TYR A 180 -16.83 12.68 -4.32
N GLY A 181 -16.72 12.72 -2.99
CA GLY A 181 -16.29 13.94 -2.30
C GLY A 181 -17.38 15.00 -2.32
N GLY A 182 -18.51 14.70 -1.69
CA GLY A 182 -19.59 15.65 -1.51
C GLY A 182 -19.85 15.86 -0.03
N VAL A 183 -19.53 17.06 0.47
CA VAL A 183 -19.62 17.57 1.85
C VAL A 183 -18.68 16.96 2.89
N ALA A 184 -18.01 17.85 3.62
CA ALA A 184 -17.43 17.60 4.92
C ALA A 184 -18.56 17.28 5.90
N ASP A 185 -18.97 16.02 6.01
CA ASP A 185 -19.63 15.57 7.24
C ASP A 185 -19.73 14.05 7.39
N LYS A 186 -19.52 13.64 8.65
CA LYS A 186 -19.52 12.30 9.28
C LYS A 186 -18.35 11.34 9.04
N ASP A 187 -17.58 11.47 7.96
CA ASP A 187 -16.31 10.71 7.83
C ASP A 187 -15.16 11.31 8.67
N ASN A 188 -15.40 12.47 9.32
CA ASN A 188 -14.55 13.01 10.40
C ASN A 188 -14.46 12.07 11.63
N ALA A 189 -15.23 10.97 11.66
CA ALA A 189 -15.18 9.97 12.74
C ALA A 189 -13.83 9.23 12.88
N PHE A 190 -12.90 9.38 11.92
CA PHE A 190 -11.58 8.75 11.96
C PHE A 190 -10.41 9.74 11.89
N GLY A 191 -10.63 11.02 12.22
CA GLY A 191 -9.55 11.98 12.46
C GLY A 191 -8.65 12.31 11.25
N ARG A 192 -9.07 11.97 10.01
CA ARG A 192 -8.48 12.58 8.83
C ARG A 192 -9.26 13.84 8.51
N ASP A 193 -8.83 14.95 9.10
CA ASP A 193 -9.13 16.27 8.57
C ASP A 193 -8.82 16.25 7.06
N GLY A 194 -9.83 16.42 6.22
CA GLY A 194 -9.65 16.51 4.76
C GLY A 194 -9.85 15.24 3.93
N PHE A 195 -10.62 14.24 4.38
CA PHE A 195 -11.08 13.19 3.44
C PHE A 195 -12.04 13.78 2.39
N THR A 196 -11.58 13.90 1.15
CA THR A 196 -12.31 14.47 0.00
C THR A 196 -12.91 13.40 -0.92
N GLY A 197 -12.98 12.16 -0.47
CA GLY A 197 -13.45 11.02 -1.26
C GLY A 197 -12.30 10.19 -1.87
N HIS A 198 -12.66 9.14 -2.60
CA HIS A 198 -11.67 8.27 -3.23
C HIS A 198 -11.11 8.91 -4.51
N PRO A 199 -9.78 8.96 -4.69
CA PRO A 199 -9.20 9.43 -5.94
C PRO A 199 -9.68 8.57 -7.10
N SER A 200 -10.06 9.21 -8.21
CA SER A 200 -10.58 8.53 -9.39
C SER A 200 -9.72 8.76 -10.62
N CYS A 201 -9.58 7.71 -11.43
CA CYS A 201 -8.90 7.82 -12.72
C CYS A 201 -9.76 8.60 -13.71
N LYS A 202 -9.21 9.69 -14.27
CA LYS A 202 -9.90 10.51 -15.28
C LYS A 202 -10.27 9.77 -16.58
N PHE A 203 -9.57 8.67 -16.89
CA PHE A 203 -9.80 7.89 -18.10
C PHE A 203 -10.73 6.70 -17.85
N CYS A 204 -10.43 5.90 -16.83
CA CYS A 204 -11.14 4.67 -16.51
C CYS A 204 -12.37 4.88 -15.61
N LYS A 205 -12.50 6.05 -14.95
CA LYS A 205 -13.52 6.35 -13.93
C LYS A 205 -13.56 5.35 -12.77
N LYS A 206 -12.45 4.63 -12.55
CA LYS A 206 -12.25 3.72 -11.41
C LYS A 206 -11.79 4.52 -10.19
N PHE A 207 -12.24 4.10 -9.01
CA PHE A 207 -11.87 4.68 -7.72
C PHE A 207 -10.76 3.88 -7.06
N PHE A 208 -9.86 4.55 -6.36
CA PHE A 208 -8.72 3.97 -5.66
C PHE A 208 -8.73 4.37 -4.19
N TYR A 209 -8.10 3.58 -3.33
CA TYR A 209 -8.13 3.82 -1.88
C TYR A 209 -7.32 5.05 -1.48
N ASP A 210 -6.14 5.22 -2.08
CA ASP A 210 -5.18 6.28 -1.78
C ASP A 210 -4.50 6.81 -3.05
N GLU A 211 -3.73 7.89 -2.89
CA GLU A 211 -2.98 8.53 -3.99
C GLU A 211 -1.88 7.60 -4.57
N GLY A 212 -1.32 6.70 -3.78
CA GLY A 212 -0.30 5.75 -4.23
C GLY A 212 -0.86 4.71 -5.21
N GLN A 213 -2.06 4.19 -4.92
CA GLN A 213 -2.74 3.22 -5.78
C GLN A 213 -3.15 3.82 -7.11
N ILE A 214 -3.70 5.05 -7.12
CA ILE A 214 -4.02 5.73 -8.38
C ILE A 214 -2.74 6.06 -9.15
N PHE A 215 -1.65 6.45 -8.48
CA PHE A 215 -0.36 6.70 -9.15
C PHE A 215 0.16 5.43 -9.83
N HIS A 216 0.17 4.30 -9.13
CA HIS A 216 0.56 3.01 -9.70
C HIS A 216 -0.38 2.60 -10.86
N HIS A 217 -1.68 2.85 -10.74
CA HIS A 217 -2.63 2.64 -11.83
C HIS A 217 -2.33 3.53 -13.03
N MET A 218 -2.08 4.84 -12.84
CA MET A 218 -1.74 5.75 -13.93
C MET A 218 -0.48 5.30 -14.66
N GLN A 219 0.53 4.82 -13.94
CA GLN A 219 1.80 4.39 -14.52
C GLN A 219 1.71 3.06 -15.27
N SER A 220 0.80 2.16 -14.86
CA SER A 220 0.68 0.81 -15.45
C SER A 220 -0.41 0.69 -16.51
N ALA A 221 -1.48 1.48 -16.41
CA ALA A 221 -2.66 1.39 -17.29
C ALA A 221 -2.76 2.51 -18.32
N HIS A 222 -1.93 3.56 -18.20
CA HIS A 222 -1.93 4.67 -19.13
C HIS A 222 -0.53 4.93 -19.69
N GLU A 223 -0.51 5.37 -20.93
CA GLU A 223 0.72 5.57 -21.67
C GLU A 223 1.33 6.93 -21.31
N THR A 224 2.67 7.02 -21.38
CA THR A 224 3.40 8.27 -21.15
C THR A 224 4.35 8.53 -22.31
N CYS A 225 4.45 9.79 -22.73
CA CYS A 225 5.45 10.18 -23.73
C CYS A 225 6.84 10.26 -23.07
N HIS A 226 7.75 9.39 -23.50
CA HIS A 226 9.11 9.32 -22.97
C HIS A 226 9.93 10.59 -23.29
N LEU A 227 9.66 11.25 -24.42
CA LEU A 227 10.30 12.52 -24.79
C LEU A 227 9.83 13.66 -23.88
N CYS A 228 8.52 13.82 -23.67
CA CYS A 228 7.98 14.81 -22.74
C CYS A 228 8.44 14.56 -21.31
N ARG A 229 8.47 13.30 -20.87
CA ARG A 229 8.93 12.92 -19.54
C ARG A 229 10.42 13.23 -19.34
N ARG A 230 11.26 13.09 -20.38
CA ARG A 230 12.66 13.49 -20.33
C ARG A 230 12.83 15.01 -20.30
N ALA A 231 12.00 15.73 -21.07
CA ALA A 231 12.06 17.19 -21.14
C ALA A 231 11.54 17.87 -19.85
N ARG A 232 10.52 17.29 -19.21
CA ARG A 232 9.96 17.76 -17.93
C ARG A 232 9.76 16.56 -16.98
N PRO A 233 10.80 16.17 -16.22
CA PRO A 233 10.72 15.06 -15.27
C PRO A 233 9.64 15.24 -14.20
N ASP A 234 9.33 16.49 -13.83
CA ASP A 234 8.38 16.83 -12.77
C ASP A 234 6.92 16.85 -13.24
N ALA A 235 6.67 16.76 -14.55
CA ALA A 235 5.33 16.82 -15.14
C ALA A 235 4.86 15.42 -15.57
N TYR A 236 3.95 14.82 -14.80
CA TYR A 236 3.32 13.55 -15.15
C TYR A 236 2.14 13.76 -16.10
N VAL A 237 2.40 13.65 -17.40
CA VAL A 237 1.37 13.67 -18.45
C VAL A 237 1.07 12.24 -18.90
N TYR A 238 -0.16 11.81 -18.67
CA TYR A 238 -0.67 10.50 -19.06
C TYR A 238 -1.62 10.63 -20.26
N TYR A 239 -1.60 9.61 -21.12
CA TYR A 239 -2.47 9.43 -22.28
C TYR A 239 -3.27 8.14 -22.09
N ARG A 240 -4.54 8.14 -22.49
CA ARG A 240 -5.46 7.03 -22.21
C ARG A 240 -4.98 5.71 -22.79
N ASP A 241 -4.57 5.77 -24.06
CA ASP A 241 -4.24 4.63 -24.91
C ASP A 241 -3.14 5.02 -25.91
N TYR A 242 -2.68 4.02 -26.65
CA TYR A 242 -1.64 4.18 -27.65
C TYR A 242 -2.06 5.10 -28.80
N ASP A 243 -3.34 5.10 -29.19
CA ASP A 243 -3.86 5.94 -30.27
C ASP A 243 -3.83 7.44 -29.89
N GLU A 244 -4.14 7.76 -28.64
CA GLU A 244 -4.00 9.10 -28.10
C GLU A 244 -2.54 9.54 -27.98
N LEU A 245 -1.65 8.64 -27.56
CA LEU A 245 -0.22 8.89 -27.56
C LEU A 245 0.32 9.11 -28.99
N GLU A 246 -0.12 8.33 -29.97
CA GLU A 246 0.26 8.47 -31.37
C GLU A 246 -0.18 9.84 -31.93
N ARG A 247 -1.41 10.27 -31.64
CA ARG A 247 -1.86 11.62 -32.03
C ARG A 247 -1.01 12.71 -31.40
N HIS A 248 -0.54 12.53 -30.17
CA HIS A 248 0.39 13.46 -29.53
C HIS A 248 1.77 13.41 -30.21
N HIS A 249 2.32 12.22 -30.49
CA HIS A 249 3.58 12.06 -31.22
C HIS A 249 3.55 12.70 -32.62
N ARG A 250 2.41 12.70 -33.32
CA ARG A 250 2.24 13.35 -34.63
C ARG A 250 2.12 14.88 -34.55
N LYS A 251 1.65 15.42 -33.42
CA LYS A 251 1.39 16.86 -33.26
C LYS A 251 2.55 17.62 -32.63
N GLU A 252 3.15 17.06 -31.59
CA GLU A 252 4.17 17.72 -30.78
C GLU A 252 5.58 17.16 -31.01
N HIS A 253 5.69 16.02 -31.71
CA HIS A 253 6.96 15.38 -32.01
C HIS A 253 7.08 14.99 -33.49
N HIS A 254 8.25 14.46 -33.85
CA HIS A 254 8.54 14.02 -35.20
C HIS A 254 8.63 12.48 -35.22
N ALA A 255 7.52 11.82 -35.52
CA ALA A 255 7.43 10.36 -35.61
C ALA A 255 7.73 9.87 -37.04
N CYS A 256 8.52 8.80 -37.17
CA CYS A 256 8.73 8.14 -38.45
C CYS A 256 7.48 7.33 -38.86
N LEU A 257 7.02 7.52 -40.10
CA LEU A 257 5.81 6.88 -40.64
C LEU A 257 6.10 5.59 -41.43
N HIS A 258 7.35 5.12 -41.45
CA HIS A 258 7.71 3.90 -42.19
C HIS A 258 7.12 2.65 -41.52
N PRO A 259 6.52 1.69 -42.26
CA PRO A 259 5.83 0.52 -41.71
C PRO A 259 6.64 -0.28 -40.67
N ASP A 260 7.94 -0.43 -40.89
CA ASP A 260 8.85 -1.13 -39.96
C ASP A 260 9.03 -0.40 -38.63
N CYS A 261 9.02 0.94 -38.65
CA CYS A 261 9.15 1.79 -37.46
C CYS A 261 7.81 1.93 -36.73
N LEU A 262 6.69 1.87 -37.47
CA LEU A 262 5.34 1.74 -36.90
C LEU A 262 5.19 0.43 -36.14
N ALA A 263 5.65 -0.68 -36.73
CA ALA A 263 5.59 -2.02 -36.11
C ALA A 263 6.41 -2.12 -34.81
N LYS A 264 7.48 -1.30 -34.68
CA LYS A 264 8.33 -1.21 -33.48
C LYS A 264 7.81 -0.23 -32.42
N LYS A 265 6.55 0.16 -32.49
CA LYS A 265 5.89 1.12 -31.59
C LYS A 265 6.36 2.58 -31.73
N PHE A 266 6.50 3.06 -32.96
CA PHE A 266 6.92 4.42 -33.34
C PHE A 266 8.32 4.82 -32.84
N ILE A 267 9.22 5.10 -33.79
CA ILE A 267 10.46 5.82 -33.48
C ILE A 267 10.14 7.32 -33.59
N VAL A 268 10.23 8.01 -32.46
CA VAL A 268 9.81 9.41 -32.30
C VAL A 268 10.99 10.25 -31.87
N PHE A 269 11.13 11.43 -32.47
CA PHE A 269 12.25 12.33 -32.28
C PHE A 269 11.82 13.70 -31.76
N VAL A 270 12.74 14.37 -31.08
CA VAL A 270 12.51 15.73 -30.54
C VAL A 270 12.54 16.76 -31.66
N SER A 271 13.34 16.54 -32.70
CA SER A 271 13.50 17.49 -33.81
C SER A 271 13.30 16.85 -35.19
N ALA A 272 12.89 17.67 -36.17
CA ALA A 272 12.76 17.25 -37.56
C ALA A 272 14.09 16.81 -38.19
N ASN A 273 15.22 17.34 -37.70
CA ASN A 273 16.55 16.97 -38.17
C ASN A 273 16.93 15.54 -37.74
N GLU A 274 16.62 15.17 -36.50
CA GLU A 274 16.81 13.80 -36.01
C GLU A 274 15.96 12.80 -36.82
N LEU A 275 14.71 13.15 -37.14
CA LEU A 275 13.87 12.33 -38.01
C LEU A 275 14.48 12.16 -39.41
N LYS A 276 14.94 13.24 -40.05
CA LYS A 276 15.60 13.17 -41.36
C LYS A 276 16.86 12.31 -41.33
N ASN A 277 17.66 12.42 -40.26
CA ASN A 277 18.86 11.60 -40.10
C ASN A 277 18.48 10.12 -39.97
N HIS A 278 17.47 9.80 -39.16
CA HIS A 278 16.96 8.44 -39.03
C HIS A 278 16.44 7.88 -40.37
N GLU A 279 15.64 8.64 -41.11
CA GLU A 279 15.15 8.25 -42.43
C GLU A 279 16.29 8.04 -43.43
N GLY A 280 17.36 8.85 -43.36
CA GLY A 280 18.55 8.69 -44.22
C GLY A 280 19.38 7.44 -43.90
N VAL A 281 19.46 7.04 -42.63
CA VAL A 281 20.24 5.88 -42.16
C VAL A 281 19.46 4.58 -42.31
N GLU A 282 18.24 4.52 -41.77
CA GLU A 282 17.42 3.30 -41.67
C GLU A 282 16.53 3.09 -42.91
N HIS A 283 16.09 4.18 -43.56
CA HIS A 283 15.21 4.13 -44.75
C HIS A 283 15.89 4.66 -46.02
N GLY A 284 17.22 4.87 -46.00
CA GLY A 284 17.97 5.40 -47.14
C GLY A 284 17.98 4.51 -48.40
N HIS A 285 17.41 3.30 -48.32
CA HIS A 285 17.16 2.43 -49.48
C HIS A 285 15.85 2.77 -50.22
N ALA A 286 14.88 3.42 -49.56
CA ALA A 286 13.61 3.87 -50.14
C ALA A 286 13.66 5.34 -50.65
N MET A 287 14.79 6.03 -50.44
CA MET A 287 15.01 7.45 -50.78
C MET A 287 15.80 7.61 -52.09
N THR A 288 15.63 8.73 -52.79
CA THR A 288 16.47 9.06 -53.97
C THR A 288 17.90 9.41 -53.55
N LYS A 289 18.88 9.25 -54.46
CA LYS A 289 20.32 9.51 -54.19
C LYS A 289 20.60 10.92 -53.65
N ALA A 290 19.80 11.92 -54.03
CA ALA A 290 19.94 13.31 -53.58
C ALA A 290 19.46 13.49 -52.13
N GLU A 291 18.30 12.94 -51.79
CA GLU A 291 17.70 12.99 -50.44
C GLU A 291 18.58 12.26 -49.42
N ARG A 292 19.17 11.12 -49.81
CA ARG A 292 20.12 10.38 -48.97
C ARG A 292 21.39 11.18 -48.64
N LYS A 293 21.90 11.96 -49.61
CA LYS A 293 23.12 12.78 -49.41
C LYS A 293 22.86 13.99 -48.52
N GLU A 294 21.67 14.57 -48.60
CA GLU A 294 21.24 15.69 -47.76
C GLU A 294 21.03 15.26 -46.29
N ALA A 295 20.37 14.11 -46.07
CA ALA A 295 20.15 13.56 -44.72
C ALA A 295 21.46 13.19 -44.00
N LEU A 296 22.45 12.64 -44.71
CA LEU A 296 23.74 12.28 -44.12
C LEU A 296 24.63 13.50 -43.80
N ARG A 297 24.45 14.63 -44.51
CA ARG A 297 25.19 15.88 -44.23
C ARG A 297 24.82 16.52 -42.90
N LEU A 298 23.58 16.34 -42.44
CA LEU A 298 23.13 16.86 -41.15
C LEU A 298 23.72 16.08 -39.95
N ASN A 299 24.23 14.86 -40.18
CA ASN A 299 24.86 14.05 -39.15
C ASN A 299 26.32 14.50 -38.87
N ASP A 300 27.02 15.03 -39.87
CA ASP A 300 28.40 15.51 -39.75
C ASP A 300 28.54 16.85 -38.98
N LEU A 301 27.44 17.60 -38.81
CA LEU A 301 27.44 18.86 -38.05
C LEU A 301 27.27 18.67 -36.53
N GLY A 302 27.06 17.43 -36.07
CA GLY A 302 26.84 17.09 -34.66
C GLY A 302 28.07 16.59 -33.89
N PHE A 303 29.25 16.52 -34.52
CA PHE A 303 30.45 15.95 -33.90
C PHE A 303 31.71 16.78 -34.19
N THR A 304 31.76 18.04 -33.73
CA THR A 304 33.05 18.73 -33.54
C THR A 304 33.58 18.40 -32.15
N VAL A 305 34.27 17.26 -32.05
CA VAL A 305 35.15 16.98 -30.91
C VAL A 305 36.24 18.05 -30.90
N GLY A 306 36.25 18.86 -29.85
CA GLY A 306 37.29 19.85 -29.61
C GLY A 306 38.65 19.17 -29.45
N ALA A 307 39.41 19.08 -30.54
CA ALA A 307 40.84 18.82 -30.50
C ALA A 307 41.55 20.14 -30.18
N SER A 308 41.71 20.44 -28.89
CA SER A 308 42.64 21.46 -28.41
C SER A 308 43.99 20.78 -28.13
N GLY A 309 44.96 21.01 -29.02
CA GLY A 309 46.34 20.61 -28.82
C GLY A 309 47.12 21.56 -27.89
N GLY A 310 48.25 21.06 -27.41
CA GLY A 310 49.27 21.75 -26.60
C GLY A 310 49.40 21.09 -25.23
N GLY A 311 50.50 20.45 -24.83
CA GLY A 311 51.90 20.62 -25.20
C GLY A 311 52.69 20.98 -23.94
N GLY A 312 53.50 20.05 -23.43
CA GLY A 312 54.70 20.36 -22.65
C GLY A 312 54.61 20.34 -21.11
N GLY A 313 55.32 19.38 -20.51
CA GLY A 313 56.40 19.72 -19.57
C GLY A 313 56.17 19.55 -18.06
N GLY A 314 56.81 18.53 -17.49
CA GLY A 314 57.69 18.73 -16.33
C GLY A 314 57.22 18.26 -14.94
N GLY A 315 58.02 17.37 -14.33
CA GLY A 315 58.42 17.53 -12.93
C GLY A 315 57.69 16.71 -11.86
N VAL A 316 58.25 15.53 -11.58
CA VAL A 316 58.31 14.83 -10.27
C VAL A 316 59.05 15.75 -9.26
N PRO A 317 58.83 15.74 -7.93
CA PRO A 317 58.56 14.57 -7.07
C PRO A 317 57.23 14.49 -6.32
#